data_AF-A0A7Y3CG84-F1
#
_entry.id   AF-A0A7Y3CG84-F1
#
_cell.length_a   1.000
_cell.length_b   1.000
_cell.length_c   1.000
_cell.angle_alpha   90.00
_cell.angle_beta   90.00
_cell.angle_gamma   90.00
#
_symmetry.space_group_name_H-M   'P 1'
#
loop_
_entity.id
_entity.type
_entity.pdbx_description
1 polymer ?
#
loop_
_entity_poly.entity_id
_entity_poly.type
_entity_poly.pdbx_seq_one_letter_code
_entity_poly.pdbx_strand_id
1 'polypeptide(L)'
;MRKLKIVIFFTVLALFAGCSGIEISQDYSNNANFSNLKTFDWYLAKQNKTGDLRVDNPLLESRIRKAVDRSLAQKGYQRISQGTPDFYVGYNYAILTRIRSERVRTGIGFGFGGSGSFGAIGIGTGNEVREYDEGMLVIDITDAKN
;
A
#
# COMPACT_ATOMS: atom_id res chain seq x y z
N MET A 1 -12.78 12.25 40.95
CA MET A 1 -13.13 12.73 39.59
C MET A 1 -11.93 13.15 38.72
N ARG A 2 -10.95 13.91 39.24
CA ARG A 2 -9.79 14.37 38.44
C ARG A 2 -8.90 13.24 37.89
N LYS A 3 -8.63 12.21 38.71
CA LYS A 3 -7.83 11.04 38.30
C LYS A 3 -8.51 10.19 37.22
N LEU A 4 -9.85 10.05 37.28
CA LEU A 4 -10.62 9.31 36.27
C LEU A 4 -10.61 10.02 34.91
N LYS A 5 -10.70 11.35 34.89
CA LYS A 5 -10.58 12.16 33.67
C LYS A 5 -9.19 12.03 33.02
N ILE A 6 -8.12 11.95 33.82
CA ILE A 6 -6.75 11.76 33.33
C ILE A 6 -6.59 10.36 32.71
N VAL A 7 -7.09 9.31 33.35
CA VAL A 7 -7.03 7.94 32.81
C VAL A 7 -7.79 7.86 31.48
N ILE A 8 -9.01 8.41 31.39
CA ILE A 8 -9.79 8.44 30.15
C ILE A 8 -9.05 9.18 29.04
N PHE A 9 -8.42 10.32 29.35
CA PHE A 9 -7.66 11.09 28.37
C PHE A 9 -6.49 10.31 27.77
N PHE A 10 -5.70 9.62 28.61
CA PHE A 10 -4.58 8.81 28.13
C PHE A 10 -5.03 7.55 27.38
N THR A 11 -6.13 6.91 27.78
CA THR A 11 -6.71 5.79 27.02
C THR A 11 -7.19 6.23 25.64
N VAL A 12 -7.87 7.38 25.54
CA VAL A 12 -8.30 7.94 24.25
C VAL A 12 -7.08 8.29 23.39
N LEU A 13 -6.02 8.86 23.96
CA LEU A 13 -4.80 9.20 23.23
C LEU A 13 -4.08 7.94 22.70
N ALA A 14 -4.05 6.86 23.48
CA ALA A 14 -3.45 5.59 23.07
C ALA A 14 -4.19 4.94 21.89
N LEU A 15 -5.50 5.17 21.75
CA LEU A 15 -6.28 4.68 20.61
C LEU A 15 -5.90 5.34 19.27
N PHE A 16 -5.25 6.51 19.29
CA PHE A 16 -4.80 7.21 18.07
C PHE A 16 -3.37 6.84 17.62
N ALA A 17 -2.64 6.03 18.39
CA ALA A 17 -1.24 5.71 18.09
C ALA A 17 -1.03 4.63 16.99
N GLY A 18 -2.10 4.05 16.44
CA GLY A 18 -2.06 2.88 15.55
C GLY A 18 -2.06 3.16 14.04
N CYS A 19 -1.64 4.34 13.58
CA CYS A 19 -1.71 4.66 12.15
C CYS A 19 -0.57 3.98 11.37
N SER A 20 -0.84 2.81 10.76
CA SER A 20 0.02 2.27 9.71
C SER A 20 -0.34 2.94 8.38
N GLY A 21 0.52 3.85 7.92
CA GLY A 21 0.36 4.50 6.61
C GLY A 21 0.61 3.54 5.46
N ILE A 22 -0.05 3.79 4.33
CA ILE A 22 0.33 3.22 3.03
C ILE A 22 1.39 4.16 2.43
N GLU A 23 2.43 3.59 1.84
CA GLU A 23 3.42 4.38 1.10
C GLU A 23 2.79 4.87 -0.22
N ILE A 24 2.75 6.19 -0.39
CA ILE A 24 2.19 6.83 -1.58
C ILE A 24 3.28 7.69 -2.20
N SER A 25 3.59 7.42 -3.46
CA SER A 25 4.46 8.24 -4.29
C SER A 25 3.65 8.79 -5.46
N GLN A 26 3.90 10.04 -5.83
CA GLN A 26 3.26 10.70 -6.96
C GLN A 26 4.31 11.49 -7.74
N ASP A 27 4.21 11.43 -9.07
CA ASP A 27 5.06 12.18 -9.99
C ASP A 27 4.18 12.79 -11.07
N TYR A 28 4.52 14.01 -11.51
CA TYR A 28 3.77 14.73 -12.53
C TYR A 28 4.66 15.76 -13.23
N SER A 29 4.31 16.08 -14.48
CA SER A 29 4.99 17.15 -15.22
C SER A 29 4.64 18.52 -14.64
N ASN A 30 5.66 19.29 -14.24
CA ASN A 30 5.49 20.66 -13.71
C ASN A 30 4.86 21.63 -14.73
N ASN A 31 4.93 21.32 -16.03
CA ASN A 31 4.35 22.13 -17.09
C ASN A 31 2.90 21.73 -17.41
N ALA A 32 2.35 20.68 -16.78
CA ALA A 32 0.98 20.26 -17.01
C ALA A 32 -0.01 21.23 -16.35
N ASN A 33 -0.99 21.70 -17.12
CA ASN A 33 -2.05 22.55 -16.60
C ASN A 33 -3.30 21.74 -16.23
N PHE A 34 -3.42 21.39 -14.95
CA PHE A 34 -4.57 20.65 -14.43
C PHE A 34 -5.87 21.47 -14.29
N SER A 35 -5.82 22.80 -14.37
CA SER A 35 -7.01 23.65 -14.16
C SER A 35 -8.07 23.48 -15.24
N ASN A 36 -7.64 23.09 -16.44
CA ASN A 36 -8.48 22.96 -17.62
C ASN A 36 -9.10 21.56 -17.77
N LEU A 37 -8.68 20.60 -16.95
CA LEU A 37 -9.21 19.24 -16.99
C LEU A 37 -10.55 19.19 -16.27
N LYS A 38 -11.58 18.65 -16.92
CA LYS A 38 -12.94 18.49 -16.36
C LYS A 38 -13.49 17.10 -16.55
N THR A 39 -13.18 16.48 -17.67
CA THR A 39 -13.74 15.20 -18.08
C THR A 39 -12.67 14.12 -18.17
N PHE A 40 -13.04 12.90 -17.83
CA PHE A 40 -12.15 11.75 -17.95
C PHE A 40 -12.88 10.53 -18.53
N ASP A 41 -12.11 9.60 -19.09
CA ASP A 41 -12.57 8.23 -19.28
C ASP A 41 -11.45 7.23 -18.96
N TRP A 42 -11.81 5.96 -18.86
CA TRP A 42 -10.85 4.88 -18.70
C TRP A 42 -10.11 4.62 -20.01
N TYR A 43 -8.80 4.38 -19.91
CA TYR A 43 -8.04 3.86 -21.04
C TYR A 43 -8.61 2.49 -21.46
N LEU A 44 -8.76 2.27 -22.77
CA LEU A 44 -9.42 1.07 -23.32
C LEU A 44 -8.60 -0.20 -23.08
N ALA A 45 -7.28 -0.11 -23.04
CA ALA A 45 -6.43 -1.25 -22.76
C ALA A 45 -6.62 -1.67 -21.29
N LYS A 46 -7.03 -2.92 -21.10
CA LYS A 46 -7.02 -3.54 -19.78
C LYS A 46 -5.59 -3.95 -19.43
N GLN A 47 -5.32 -4.03 -18.13
CA GLN A 47 -4.11 -4.66 -17.64
C GLN A 47 -3.97 -6.07 -18.24
N ASN A 48 -2.76 -6.41 -18.70
CA ASN A 48 -2.45 -7.74 -19.20
C ASN A 48 -2.62 -8.79 -18.10
N LYS A 49 -3.05 -9.99 -18.49
CA LYS A 49 -3.12 -11.13 -17.57
C LYS A 49 -1.72 -11.46 -17.06
N THR A 50 -1.60 -11.56 -15.75
CA THR A 50 -0.33 -11.82 -15.06
C THR A 50 -0.11 -13.31 -14.78
N GLY A 51 -1.18 -14.12 -14.84
CA GLY A 51 -1.17 -15.53 -14.43
C GLY A 51 -1.38 -15.73 -12.93
N ASP A 52 -1.35 -14.65 -12.13
CA ASP A 52 -1.67 -14.69 -10.70
C ASP A 52 -3.16 -14.39 -10.48
N LEU A 53 -3.91 -15.36 -9.94
CA LEU A 53 -5.34 -15.23 -9.64
C LEU A 53 -5.66 -14.10 -8.64
N ARG A 54 -4.70 -13.73 -7.78
CA ARG A 54 -4.83 -12.61 -6.83
C ARG A 54 -4.89 -11.26 -7.55
N VAL A 55 -4.25 -11.17 -8.70
CA VAL A 55 -4.20 -9.97 -9.56
C VAL A 55 -5.28 -10.03 -10.65
N ASP A 56 -5.41 -11.17 -11.32
CA ASP A 56 -6.28 -11.39 -12.48
C ASP A 56 -7.77 -11.58 -12.10
N ASN A 57 -8.26 -10.83 -11.11
CA ASN A 57 -9.58 -10.95 -10.51
C ASN A 57 -10.54 -9.82 -10.98
N PRO A 58 -11.67 -10.14 -11.65
CA PRO A 58 -12.65 -9.14 -12.09
C PRO A 58 -13.28 -8.30 -10.96
N LEU A 59 -13.40 -8.87 -9.75
CA LEU A 59 -13.90 -8.13 -8.59
C LEU A 59 -12.88 -7.08 -8.13
N LEU A 60 -11.59 -7.38 -8.22
CA LEU A 60 -10.52 -6.43 -7.91
C LEU A 60 -10.51 -5.28 -8.92
N GLU A 61 -10.58 -5.59 -10.21
CA GLU A 61 -10.72 -4.58 -11.28
C GLU A 61 -11.92 -3.65 -11.00
N SER A 62 -13.09 -4.20 -10.69
CA SER A 62 -14.29 -3.40 -10.39
C SER A 62 -14.09 -2.50 -9.17
N ARG A 63 -13.41 -2.99 -8.12
CA ARG A 63 -13.16 -2.21 -6.89
C ARG A 63 -12.19 -1.07 -7.15
N ILE A 64 -11.10 -1.31 -7.86
CA ILE A 64 -10.11 -0.29 -8.22
C ILE A 64 -10.80 0.80 -9.05
N ARG A 65 -11.49 0.42 -10.13
CA ARG A 65 -12.18 1.39 -10.99
C ARG A 65 -13.19 2.24 -10.21
N LYS A 66 -14.04 1.61 -9.40
CA LYS A 66 -15.01 2.34 -8.56
C LYS A 66 -14.37 3.28 -7.54
N ALA A 67 -13.25 2.89 -6.95
CA ALA A 67 -12.54 3.73 -5.98
C ALA A 67 -11.94 4.97 -6.66
N VAL A 68 -11.35 4.79 -7.84
CA VAL A 68 -10.81 5.88 -8.65
C VAL A 68 -11.93 6.79 -9.15
N ASP A 69 -13.02 6.23 -9.69
CA ASP A 69 -14.19 7.00 -10.14
C ASP A 69 -14.74 7.89 -9.01
N ARG A 70 -14.90 7.33 -7.80
CA ARG A 70 -15.38 8.08 -6.63
C ARG A 70 -14.40 9.19 -6.24
N SER A 71 -13.10 8.90 -6.26
CA SER A 71 -12.05 9.86 -5.88
C SER A 71 -11.98 11.03 -6.87
N LEU A 72 -12.11 10.76 -8.17
CA LEU A 72 -12.13 11.79 -9.21
C LEU A 72 -13.43 12.60 -9.18
N ALA A 73 -14.57 11.95 -8.94
CA ALA A 73 -15.85 12.65 -8.76
C ALA A 73 -15.81 13.60 -7.55
N GLN A 74 -15.21 13.18 -6.43
CA GLN A 74 -15.01 14.05 -5.26
C GLN A 74 -14.11 15.26 -5.54
N LYS A 75 -13.20 15.15 -6.52
CA LYS A 75 -12.36 16.26 -7.01
C LYS A 75 -13.08 17.13 -8.05
N GLY A 76 -14.30 16.79 -8.45
CA GLY A 76 -15.12 17.56 -9.39
C GLY A 76 -14.94 17.16 -10.86
N TYR A 77 -14.25 16.06 -11.15
CA TYR A 77 -14.14 15.53 -12.51
C TYR A 77 -15.38 14.71 -12.87
N GLN A 78 -15.77 14.75 -14.14
CA GLN A 78 -16.91 14.02 -14.67
C GLN A 78 -16.46 12.93 -15.63
N ARG A 79 -16.96 11.71 -15.44
CA ARG A 79 -16.69 10.64 -16.41
C ARG A 79 -17.57 10.82 -17.64
N ILE A 80 -16.97 10.80 -18.83
CA ILE A 80 -17.70 10.73 -20.09
C ILE A 80 -17.36 9.42 -20.80
N SER A 81 -18.34 8.82 -21.48
CA SER A 81 -18.17 7.57 -22.23
C SER A 81 -18.34 7.74 -23.74
N GLN A 82 -18.58 8.98 -24.17
CA GLN A 82 -18.82 9.37 -25.56
C GLN A 82 -18.06 10.67 -25.82
N GLY A 83 -17.45 10.78 -27.00
CA GLY A 83 -16.56 11.88 -27.34
C GLY A 83 -15.14 11.69 -26.81
N THR A 84 -14.37 12.78 -26.81
CA THR A 84 -12.97 12.80 -26.36
C THR A 84 -12.91 13.41 -24.97
N PRO A 85 -12.47 12.68 -23.93
CA PRO A 85 -12.29 13.24 -22.59
C PRO A 85 -11.09 14.20 -22.57
N ASP A 86 -10.94 14.99 -21.51
CA ASP A 86 -9.74 15.81 -21.34
C ASP A 86 -8.52 14.96 -20.96
N PHE A 87 -8.73 13.84 -20.28
CA PHE A 87 -7.68 12.89 -19.92
C PHE A 87 -8.20 11.45 -19.79
N TYR A 88 -7.29 10.50 -19.95
CA TYR A 88 -7.53 9.09 -19.70
C TYR A 88 -6.92 8.65 -18.38
N VAL A 89 -7.56 7.65 -17.76
CA VAL A 89 -7.07 6.99 -16.56
C VAL A 89 -6.73 5.54 -16.85
N GLY A 90 -5.49 5.16 -16.57
CA GLY A 90 -5.00 3.78 -16.60
C GLY A 90 -4.68 3.30 -15.19
N TYR A 91 -4.64 1.98 -15.00
CA TYR A 91 -4.07 1.41 -13.78
C TYR A 91 -3.30 0.13 -14.09
N ASN A 92 -2.29 -0.13 -13.26
CA ASN A 92 -1.54 -1.37 -13.24
C ASN A 92 -1.40 -1.84 -11.79
N TYR A 93 -1.78 -3.08 -11.52
CA TYR A 93 -1.66 -3.72 -10.22
C TYR A 93 -0.76 -4.95 -10.33
N ALA A 94 0.26 -5.01 -9.49
CA ALA A 94 1.19 -6.13 -9.43
C ALA A 94 1.43 -6.54 -7.98
N ILE A 95 1.70 -7.83 -7.77
CA ILE A 95 2.23 -8.33 -6.51
C ILE A 95 3.71 -8.62 -6.74
N LEU A 96 4.56 -7.94 -5.98
CA LEU A 96 6.00 -8.04 -6.05
C LEU A 96 6.48 -8.81 -4.81
N THR A 97 7.14 -9.93 -5.03
CA THR A 97 7.77 -10.65 -3.93
C THR A 97 9.06 -9.95 -3.54
N ARG A 98 9.16 -9.53 -2.27
CA ARG A 98 10.30 -8.85 -1.70
C ARG A 98 10.98 -9.73 -0.67
N ILE A 99 12.30 -9.73 -0.71
CA ILE A 99 13.12 -10.38 0.31
C ILE A 99 13.64 -9.28 1.23
N ARG A 100 13.23 -9.31 2.50
CA ARG A 100 13.84 -8.51 3.56
C ARG A 100 14.79 -9.41 4.31
N SER A 101 16.08 -9.18 4.12
CA SER A 101 17.09 -9.68 5.04
C SER A 101 17.07 -8.79 6.26
N GLU A 102 16.61 -9.31 7.40
CA GLU A 102 16.84 -8.61 8.65
C GLU A 102 18.33 -8.66 8.99
N ARG A 103 18.83 -7.61 9.67
CA ARG A 103 20.23 -7.56 10.12
C ARG A 103 20.51 -8.75 11.04
N VAL A 104 21.72 -9.31 10.98
CA VAL A 104 22.20 -10.39 11.86
C VAL A 104 21.75 -10.12 13.29
N ARG A 105 20.83 -10.94 13.80
CA ARG A 105 20.49 -10.92 15.23
C ARG A 105 21.52 -11.81 15.93
N THR A 106 22.38 -11.18 16.74
CA THR A 106 23.24 -11.89 17.69
C THR A 106 22.51 -11.95 19.02
N GLY A 107 22.10 -13.15 19.43
CA GLY A 107 21.45 -13.39 20.72
C GLY A 107 22.35 -14.22 21.62
N ILE A 108 22.46 -13.84 22.89
CA ILE A 108 23.09 -14.65 23.94
C ILE A 108 21.95 -15.24 24.78
N GLY A 109 21.83 -16.56 24.76
CA GLY A 109 20.86 -17.31 25.57
C GLY A 109 21.54 -17.98 26.75
N PHE A 110 20.92 -17.92 27.92
CA PHE A 110 21.37 -18.61 29.13
C PHE A 110 20.37 -19.72 29.47
N GLY A 111 20.81 -20.97 29.41
CA GLY A 111 20.02 -22.14 29.80
C GLY A 111 20.42 -22.64 31.18
N PHE A 112 19.46 -22.81 32.09
CA PHE A 112 19.67 -23.49 33.36
C PHE A 112 19.27 -24.96 33.22
N GLY A 113 20.25 -25.86 33.29
CA GLY A 113 20.03 -27.31 33.23
C GLY A 113 19.54 -27.86 34.57
N GLY A 114 18.53 -28.73 34.53
CA GLY A 114 18.14 -29.58 35.68
C GLY A 114 19.07 -30.78 35.86
N SER A 115 19.16 -31.25 37.10
CA SER A 115 19.99 -32.36 37.65
C SER A 115 20.98 -33.03 36.69
N GLY A 116 22.24 -32.57 36.72
CA GLY A 116 23.38 -33.20 36.04
C GLY A 116 23.98 -32.41 34.88
N SER A 117 23.41 -31.26 34.50
CA SER A 117 23.93 -30.42 33.41
C SER A 117 24.29 -29.02 33.89
N PHE A 118 25.54 -28.61 33.69
CA PHE A 118 26.01 -27.25 33.94
C PHE A 118 25.38 -26.29 32.93
N GLY A 119 24.94 -25.12 33.40
CA GLY A 119 24.29 -24.11 32.56
C GLY A 119 25.11 -23.75 31.33
N ALA A 120 24.46 -23.70 30.17
CA ALA A 120 25.11 -23.45 28.89
C ALA A 120 24.81 -22.01 28.43
N ILE A 121 25.85 -21.33 27.93
CA ILE A 121 25.74 -20.06 27.23
C ILE A 121 25.82 -20.37 25.74
N GLY A 122 24.73 -20.12 25.02
CA GLY A 122 24.66 -20.27 23.57
C GLY A 122 24.70 -18.91 22.88
N ILE A 123 25.59 -18.75 21.90
CA ILE A 123 25.59 -17.60 20.98
C ILE A 123 25.02 -18.07 19.66
N GLY A 124 23.84 -17.55 19.31
CA GLY A 124 23.22 -17.78 18.01
C GLY A 124 23.43 -16.57 17.10
N THR A 125 23.98 -16.80 15.92
CA THR A 125 23.99 -15.81 14.83
C THR A 125 23.20 -16.40 13.67
N GLY A 126 22.11 -15.73 13.30
CA GLY A 126 21.27 -16.14 12.19
C GLY A 126 20.90 -14.94 11.33
N ASN A 127 20.86 -15.16 10.02
CA ASN A 127 20.20 -14.26 9.09
C ASN A 127 18.75 -14.75 8.97
N GLU A 128 17.80 -13.97 9.48
CA GLU A 128 16.40 -14.21 9.20
C GLU A 128 16.10 -13.54 7.84
N VAL A 129 15.96 -14.39 6.82
CA VAL A 129 15.51 -13.97 5.50
C VAL A 129 14.01 -14.15 5.48
N ARG A 130 13.28 -13.03 5.43
CA ARG A 130 11.82 -13.05 5.35
C ARG A 130 11.38 -12.60 3.98
N GLU A 131 10.73 -13.51 3.28
CA GLU A 131 10.04 -13.23 2.03
C GLU A 131 8.62 -12.73 2.35
N TYR A 132 8.20 -11.66 1.68
CA TYR A 132 6.85 -11.14 1.77
C TYR A 132 6.39 -10.58 0.43
N ASP A 133 5.10 -10.68 0.19
CA ASP A 133 4.47 -10.13 -1.00
C ASP A 133 4.03 -8.69 -0.75
N GLU A 134 4.39 -7.80 -1.67
CA GLU A 134 4.03 -6.39 -1.65
C GLU A 134 3.10 -6.08 -2.84
N GLY A 135 1.90 -5.60 -2.57
CA GLY A 135 0.98 -5.14 -3.62
C GLY A 135 1.33 -3.71 -4.05
N MET A 136 1.58 -3.52 -5.34
CA MET A 136 1.84 -2.21 -5.94
C MET A 136 0.70 -1.85 -6.89
N LEU A 137 0.04 -0.72 -6.63
CA LEU A 137 -0.97 -0.12 -7.50
C LEU A 137 -0.41 1.17 -8.09
N VAL A 138 -0.29 1.20 -9.41
CA VAL A 138 0.05 2.39 -10.19
C VAL A 138 -1.21 2.90 -10.88
N ILE A 139 -1.47 4.19 -10.78
CA ILE A 139 -2.57 4.88 -11.47
C ILE A 139 -1.94 5.92 -12.37
N ASP A 140 -2.19 5.80 -13.66
CA ASP A 140 -1.64 6.68 -14.69
C ASP A 140 -2.73 7.64 -15.19
N ILE A 141 -2.37 8.91 -15.33
CA ILE A 141 -3.24 9.95 -15.88
C ILE A 141 -2.55 10.51 -17.13
N THR A 142 -3.19 10.35 -18.28
CA THR A 142 -2.65 10.76 -19.58
C THR A 142 -3.56 11.80 -20.21
N ASP A 143 -3.01 12.94 -20.62
CA ASP A 143 -3.76 13.96 -21.39
C ASP A 143 -4.29 13.32 -22.68
N ALA A 144 -5.55 13.57 -23.04
CA ALA A 144 -6.11 13.01 -24.27
C ALA A 144 -5.54 13.66 -25.55
N LYS A 145 -4.84 14.79 -25.43
CA LYS A 145 -4.29 15.56 -26.55
C LYS A 145 -2.86 15.14 -26.93
N ASN A 146 -2.19 14.34 -26.11
CA ASN A 146 -0.79 13.89 -26.29
C ASN A 146 -0.65 12.38 -26.09
#